data_AF-A0A2M6ITP1-F1
#
_entry.id   AF-A0A2M6ITP1-F1
#
_cell.length_a   1.000
_cell.length_b   1.000
_cell.length_c   1.000
_cell.angle_alpha   90.00
_cell.angle_beta   90.00
_cell.angle_gamma   90.00
#
_symmetry.space_group_name_H-M   'P 1'
#
loop_
_entity.id
_entity.type
_entity.pdbx_description
1 polymer ?
#
loop_
_entity_poly.entity_id
_entity_poly.type
_entity_poly.pdbx_seq_one_letter_code
_entity_poly.pdbx_strand_id
1 'polypeptide(L)'
;MKQKYLLFSFLLVVLISLAFVRLQTNVSEVESSFSPVAANPTNLIDIQKMIPFDFENTSQGKFDGVFASKDGSEKQVYFNDKPLRDFALSPSRQQAIFSYEPGDQELSIMLLDLNEGKTWEIFYSNHPSWDVTSDLHWLGDNNIIFLRHCGTSCQGLTLLSMRDGEIVNATLSYMSFSDQPAYTHFKDWFGKEHKMENFVDTVRTEIIDNKFYLIFEMKNEVGEASGQKKFLFAEDSLNLEL
;
A
#
# COMPACT_ATOMS: atom_id res chain seq x y z
N MET A 1 53.72 29.36 7.05
CA MET A 1 52.66 28.67 7.85
C MET A 1 51.54 28.08 6.98
N LYS A 2 51.07 28.74 5.91
CA LYS A 2 49.96 28.27 5.06
C LYS A 2 50.18 26.98 4.26
N GLN A 3 51.41 26.68 3.84
CA GLN A 3 51.72 25.52 2.98
C GLN A 3 51.60 24.16 3.71
N LYS A 4 51.81 24.13 5.04
CA LYS A 4 51.68 22.91 5.85
C LYS A 4 50.21 22.49 6.03
N TYR A 5 49.28 23.44 6.06
CA TYR A 5 47.84 23.15 6.20
C TYR A 5 47.23 22.60 4.90
N LEU A 6 47.72 23.03 3.74
CA LEU A 6 47.28 22.50 2.43
C LEU A 6 47.65 21.03 2.26
N LEU A 7 48.87 20.65 2.66
CA LEU A 7 49.31 19.24 2.64
C LEU A 7 48.47 18.37 3.59
N PHE A 8 48.14 18.88 4.77
CA PHE A 8 47.31 18.15 5.73
C PHE A 8 45.87 17.96 5.25
N SER A 9 45.28 19.00 4.65
CA SER A 9 43.94 18.93 4.08
C SER A 9 43.86 17.95 2.90
N PHE A 10 44.88 17.90 2.05
CA PHE A 10 44.90 16.98 0.92
C PHE A 10 45.02 15.52 1.38
N LEU A 11 45.86 15.26 2.39
CA LEU A 11 46.02 13.92 2.97
C LEU A 11 44.74 13.42 3.65
N LEU A 12 44.00 14.31 4.32
CA LEU A 12 42.73 13.98 4.95
C LEU A 12 41.67 13.58 3.91
N VAL A 13 41.56 14.32 2.80
CA VAL A 13 40.61 14.00 1.72
C VAL A 13 40.94 12.65 1.09
N VAL A 14 42.22 12.37 0.84
CA VAL A 14 42.65 11.07 0.28
C VAL A 14 42.31 9.91 1.22
N LEU A 15 42.51 10.09 2.53
CA LEU A 15 42.18 9.07 3.53
C LEU A 15 40.67 8.80 3.62
N ILE A 16 39.84 9.85 3.58
CA ILE A 16 38.37 9.72 3.58
C ILE A 16 37.90 9.00 2.32
N SER A 17 38.44 9.35 1.15
CA SER A 17 38.09 8.68 -0.11
C SER A 17 38.47 7.20 -0.12
N LEU A 18 39.65 6.85 0.42
CA LEU A 18 40.08 5.45 0.54
C LEU A 18 39.21 4.65 1.53
N ALA A 19 38.78 5.27 2.62
CA ALA A 19 37.85 4.66 3.56
C ALA A 19 36.47 4.43 2.93
N PHE A 20 35.98 5.38 2.12
CA PHE A 20 34.70 5.27 1.43
C PHE A 20 34.70 4.16 0.37
N VAL A 21 35.79 4.05 -0.42
CA VAL A 21 35.95 2.96 -1.40
C VAL A 21 36.00 1.60 -0.70
N ARG A 22 36.70 1.48 0.44
CA ARG A 22 36.70 0.23 1.22
C ARG A 22 35.34 -0.10 1.83
N LEU A 23 34.54 0.90 2.19
CA LEU A 23 33.17 0.68 2.66
C LEU A 23 32.28 0.15 1.55
N GLN A 24 32.41 0.67 0.32
CA GLN A 24 31.65 0.17 -0.83
C GLN A 24 32.05 -1.26 -1.24
N THR A 25 33.33 -1.63 -1.13
CA THR A 25 33.75 -3.01 -1.45
C THR A 25 33.37 -4.05 -0.39
N ASN A 26 32.93 -3.61 0.79
CA ASN A 26 32.47 -4.48 1.88
C ASN A 26 30.94 -4.53 2.01
N VAL A 27 30.19 -3.90 1.09
CA VAL A 27 28.82 -4.31 0.84
C VAL A 27 28.95 -5.67 0.18
N SER A 28 28.98 -6.72 0.99
CA SER A 28 28.74 -8.08 0.52
C SER A 28 27.56 -8.00 -0.42
N GLU A 29 27.76 -8.41 -1.68
CA GLU A 29 26.66 -8.90 -2.50
C GLU A 29 25.93 -9.88 -1.60
N VAL A 30 24.79 -9.45 -1.07
CA VAL A 30 23.75 -10.36 -0.64
C VAL A 30 23.37 -11.01 -1.95
N GLU A 31 24.06 -12.10 -2.30
CA GLU A 31 23.56 -13.07 -3.25
C GLU A 31 22.19 -13.45 -2.72
N SER A 32 21.19 -12.78 -3.30
CA SER A 32 19.80 -13.11 -3.24
C SER A 32 19.73 -14.59 -3.63
N SER A 33 19.61 -15.46 -2.62
CA SER A 33 19.38 -16.89 -2.80
C SER A 33 17.94 -17.12 -3.22
N PHE A 34 17.51 -16.41 -4.25
CA PHE A 34 16.30 -16.70 -4.98
C PHE A 34 16.64 -17.71 -6.07
N SER A 35 16.18 -18.94 -5.87
CA SER A 35 15.64 -19.68 -7.01
C SER A 35 14.18 -19.25 -7.13
N PRO A 36 13.78 -18.52 -8.18
CA PRO A 36 12.36 -18.47 -8.52
C PRO A 36 11.90 -19.94 -8.58
N VAL A 37 10.90 -20.30 -7.77
CA VAL A 37 10.29 -21.62 -7.86
C VAL A 37 9.79 -21.70 -9.29
N ALA A 38 10.44 -22.54 -10.11
CA ALA A 38 10.05 -22.70 -11.50
C ALA A 38 8.55 -23.04 -11.52
N ALA A 39 7.79 -22.23 -12.24
CA ALA A 39 6.36 -22.40 -12.40
C ALA A 39 6.06 -23.82 -12.91
N ASN A 40 5.61 -24.68 -12.01
CA ASN A 40 5.08 -25.98 -12.34
C ASN A 40 3.55 -25.84 -12.30
N PRO A 41 2.78 -26.34 -13.28
CA PRO A 41 1.31 -26.21 -13.30
C PRO A 41 0.61 -26.69 -12.02
N THR A 42 1.30 -27.45 -11.17
CA THR A 42 0.81 -27.91 -9.87
C THR A 42 0.77 -26.84 -8.79
N ASN A 43 1.57 -25.77 -8.91
CA ASN A 43 1.80 -24.75 -7.86
C ASN A 43 1.12 -23.40 -8.15
N LEU A 44 0.33 -23.32 -9.21
CA LEU A 44 -0.38 -22.12 -9.62
C LEU A 44 -1.88 -22.35 -9.53
N ILE A 45 -2.62 -21.28 -9.22
CA ILE A 45 -4.08 -21.29 -9.30
C ILE A 45 -4.55 -20.00 -9.98
N ASP A 46 -5.44 -20.18 -10.95
CA ASP A 46 -6.13 -19.08 -11.62
C ASP A 46 -7.28 -18.62 -10.72
N ILE A 47 -7.34 -17.32 -10.41
CA ILE A 47 -8.37 -16.76 -9.52
C ILE A 47 -9.80 -17.05 -10.02
N GLN A 48 -10.01 -17.14 -11.34
CA GLN A 48 -11.33 -17.46 -11.91
C GLN A 48 -11.74 -18.92 -11.72
N LYS A 49 -10.80 -19.79 -11.33
CA LYS A 49 -11.04 -21.22 -11.06
C LYS A 49 -11.13 -21.54 -9.58
N MET A 50 -10.94 -20.54 -8.71
CA MET A 50 -11.09 -20.69 -7.27
C MET A 50 -12.55 -20.87 -6.90
N ILE A 51 -12.82 -21.77 -5.95
CA ILE A 51 -14.15 -21.91 -5.34
C ILE A 51 -14.26 -20.98 -4.12
N PRO A 52 -15.48 -20.66 -3.64
CA PRO A 52 -15.67 -19.78 -2.48
C PRO A 52 -14.77 -20.10 -1.26
N PHE A 53 -14.56 -21.38 -0.98
CA PHE A 53 -13.68 -21.83 0.12
C PHE A 53 -12.19 -21.51 -0.09
N ASP A 54 -11.70 -21.45 -1.33
CA ASP A 54 -10.30 -21.15 -1.61
C ASP A 54 -9.97 -19.68 -1.24
N PHE A 55 -10.93 -18.75 -1.40
CA PHE A 55 -10.74 -17.33 -1.10
C PHE A 55 -10.54 -17.06 0.40
N GLU A 56 -11.18 -17.84 1.27
CA GLU A 56 -11.00 -17.75 2.73
C GLU A 56 -9.59 -18.14 3.19
N ASN A 57 -8.89 -18.92 2.36
CA ASN A 57 -7.53 -19.39 2.61
C ASN A 57 -6.51 -18.61 1.77
N THR A 58 -6.90 -17.43 1.27
CA THR A 58 -6.04 -16.56 0.49
C THR A 58 -5.39 -15.50 1.38
N SER A 59 -4.10 -15.29 1.21
CA SER A 59 -3.32 -14.35 2.01
C SER A 59 -2.24 -13.65 1.20
N GLN A 60 -1.92 -12.42 1.61
CA GLN A 60 -0.73 -11.69 1.18
C GLN A 60 0.52 -12.41 1.72
N GLY A 61 1.37 -12.88 0.81
CA GLY A 61 2.67 -13.47 1.12
C GLY A 61 3.79 -12.45 1.15
N LYS A 62 5.04 -12.93 1.19
CA LYS A 62 6.22 -12.05 1.08
C LYS A 62 6.33 -11.50 -0.35
N PHE A 63 6.89 -10.29 -0.48
CA PHE A 63 7.13 -9.62 -1.77
C PHE A 63 5.85 -9.39 -2.58
N ASP A 64 4.76 -9.04 -1.90
CA ASP A 64 3.46 -8.73 -2.49
C ASP A 64 2.85 -9.87 -3.32
N GLY A 65 3.27 -11.12 -3.14
CA GLY A 65 2.62 -12.24 -3.83
C GLY A 65 1.34 -12.64 -3.13
N VAL A 66 0.26 -12.90 -3.86
CA VAL A 66 -0.97 -13.49 -3.28
C VAL A 66 -0.92 -15.01 -3.38
N PHE A 67 -1.23 -15.70 -2.29
CA PHE A 67 -1.20 -17.15 -2.19
C PHE A 67 -2.50 -17.70 -1.62
N ALA A 68 -2.95 -18.85 -2.12
CA ALA A 68 -4.08 -19.61 -1.59
C ALA A 68 -3.60 -20.95 -1.04
N SER A 69 -4.04 -21.30 0.17
CA SER A 69 -3.79 -22.62 0.75
C SER A 69 -4.85 -23.62 0.29
N LYS A 70 -4.40 -24.72 -0.33
CA LYS A 70 -5.25 -25.80 -0.83
C LYS A 70 -4.61 -27.16 -0.57
N ASP A 71 -5.36 -28.04 0.10
CA ASP A 71 -4.92 -29.40 0.43
C ASP A 71 -3.57 -29.46 1.17
N GLY A 72 -3.30 -28.47 2.04
CA GLY A 72 -2.03 -28.36 2.77
C GLY A 72 -0.85 -27.87 1.93
N SER A 73 -1.08 -27.49 0.66
CA SER A 73 -0.11 -26.84 -0.21
C SER A 73 -0.45 -25.37 -0.41
N GLU A 74 0.57 -24.51 -0.47
CA GLU A 74 0.41 -23.11 -0.82
C GLU A 74 0.60 -22.94 -2.33
N LYS A 75 -0.33 -22.25 -2.99
CA LYS A 75 -0.30 -22.00 -4.44
C LYS A 75 -0.37 -20.52 -4.69
N GLN A 76 0.48 -20.02 -5.57
CA GLN A 76 0.44 -18.63 -5.96
C GLN A 76 -0.76 -18.38 -6.89
N VAL A 77 -1.46 -17.27 -6.66
CA VAL A 77 -2.69 -16.91 -7.37
C VAL A 77 -2.36 -16.02 -8.57
N TYR A 78 -2.98 -16.31 -9.70
CA TYR A 78 -2.74 -15.65 -10.99
C TYR A 78 -4.04 -15.19 -11.64
N PHE A 79 -3.92 -14.18 -12.49
CA PHE A 79 -4.95 -13.73 -13.43
C PHE A 79 -4.27 -13.37 -14.75
N ASN A 80 -4.82 -13.83 -15.88
CA ASN A 80 -4.22 -13.63 -17.22
C ASN A 80 -2.72 -13.97 -17.29
N ASP A 81 -2.34 -15.13 -16.73
CA ASP A 81 -0.95 -15.61 -16.68
C ASP A 81 0.04 -14.68 -15.93
N LYS A 82 -0.48 -13.76 -15.11
CA LYS A 82 0.32 -12.86 -14.25
C LYS A 82 0.00 -13.10 -12.77
N PRO A 83 0.99 -13.04 -11.88
CA PRO A 83 0.76 -13.18 -10.45
C PRO A 83 -0.03 -11.98 -9.94
N LEU A 84 -0.91 -12.22 -8.98
CA LEU A 84 -1.58 -11.13 -8.26
C LEU A 84 -0.62 -10.46 -7.29
N ARG A 85 -0.79 -9.14 -7.13
CA ARG A 85 -0.03 -8.28 -6.20
C ARG A 85 -0.78 -7.97 -4.90
N ASP A 86 -2.09 -7.93 -4.97
CA ASP A 86 -2.94 -7.64 -3.82
C ASP A 86 -4.27 -8.36 -3.98
N PHE A 87 -4.91 -8.66 -2.86
CA PHE A 87 -6.19 -9.33 -2.79
C PHE A 87 -6.93 -8.97 -1.51
N ALA A 88 -8.19 -8.58 -1.64
CA ALA A 88 -9.07 -8.38 -0.49
C ALA A 88 -10.50 -8.82 -0.76
N LEU A 89 -11.10 -9.52 0.19
CA LEU A 89 -12.52 -9.87 0.19
C LEU A 89 -13.37 -8.70 0.72
N SER A 90 -14.48 -8.46 0.04
CA SER A 90 -15.51 -7.52 0.50
C SER A 90 -16.09 -7.95 1.85
N PRO A 91 -16.62 -7.00 2.65
CA PRO A 91 -17.31 -7.29 3.91
C PRO A 91 -18.37 -8.39 3.80
N SER A 92 -19.19 -8.35 2.76
CA SER A 92 -20.25 -9.33 2.48
C SER A 92 -19.72 -10.65 1.93
N ARG A 93 -18.44 -10.71 1.53
CA ARG A 93 -17.79 -11.85 0.87
C ARG A 93 -18.46 -12.27 -0.43
N GLN A 94 -19.18 -11.36 -1.08
CA GLN A 94 -19.78 -11.60 -2.40
C GLN A 94 -18.87 -11.13 -3.53
N GLN A 95 -17.89 -10.29 -3.19
CA GLN A 95 -16.95 -9.69 -4.12
C GLN A 95 -15.52 -9.80 -3.59
N ALA A 96 -14.57 -9.81 -4.50
CA ALA A 96 -13.15 -9.65 -4.20
C ALA A 96 -12.55 -8.57 -5.10
N ILE A 97 -11.63 -7.80 -4.57
CA ILE A 97 -10.72 -6.98 -5.37
C ILE A 97 -9.36 -7.63 -5.41
N PHE A 98 -8.66 -7.43 -6.52
CA PHE A 98 -7.28 -7.80 -6.64
C PHE A 98 -6.56 -6.87 -7.61
N SER A 99 -5.24 -6.77 -7.47
CA SER A 99 -4.40 -6.05 -8.42
C SER A 99 -3.38 -6.98 -9.07
N TYR A 100 -3.01 -6.66 -10.31
CA TYR A 100 -1.94 -7.35 -11.03
C TYR A 100 -1.27 -6.41 -12.04
N GLU A 101 -0.11 -6.80 -12.55
CA GLU A 101 0.65 -6.04 -13.55
C GLU A 101 0.45 -6.65 -14.94
N PRO A 102 -0.42 -6.08 -15.80
CA PRO A 102 -0.65 -6.60 -17.14
C PRO A 102 0.58 -6.43 -18.06
N GLY A 103 1.37 -5.37 -17.83
CA GLY A 103 2.58 -5.04 -18.56
C GLY A 103 3.64 -4.41 -17.65
N ASP A 104 4.82 -4.13 -18.20
CA ASP A 104 5.88 -3.46 -17.47
C ASP A 104 5.43 -2.04 -17.09
N GLN A 105 5.45 -1.72 -15.79
CA GLN A 105 4.99 -0.44 -15.25
C GLN A 105 3.49 -0.18 -15.44
N GLU A 106 2.67 -1.23 -15.50
CA GLU A 106 1.23 -1.11 -15.51
C GLU A 106 0.62 -1.78 -14.28
N LEU A 107 -0.52 -1.28 -13.82
CA LEU A 107 -1.31 -1.88 -12.75
C LEU A 107 -2.78 -1.80 -13.12
N SER A 108 -3.44 -2.94 -13.07
CA SER A 108 -4.90 -3.04 -13.13
C SER A 108 -5.43 -3.49 -11.78
N ILE A 109 -6.46 -2.81 -11.29
CA ILE A 109 -7.28 -3.29 -10.18
C ILE A 109 -8.57 -3.85 -10.78
N MET A 110 -8.87 -5.08 -10.41
CA MET A 110 -10.00 -5.85 -10.89
C MET A 110 -11.00 -6.06 -9.76
N LEU A 111 -12.28 -6.07 -10.12
CA LEU A 111 -13.36 -6.56 -9.28
C LEU A 111 -13.81 -7.92 -9.78
N LEU A 112 -13.94 -8.88 -8.86
CA LEU A 112 -14.49 -10.21 -9.10
C LEU A 112 -15.79 -10.38 -8.33
N ASP A 113 -16.88 -10.63 -9.06
CA ASP A 113 -18.12 -11.14 -8.48
C ASP A 113 -17.97 -12.64 -8.20
N LEU A 114 -18.01 -13.03 -6.93
CA LEU A 114 -17.79 -14.41 -6.50
C LEU A 114 -18.99 -15.32 -6.75
N ASN A 115 -20.18 -14.75 -6.99
CA ASN A 115 -21.39 -15.52 -7.31
C ASN A 115 -21.47 -15.84 -8.80
N GLU A 116 -21.17 -14.85 -9.64
CA GLU A 116 -21.25 -14.97 -11.11
C GLU A 116 -19.92 -15.42 -11.73
N GLY A 117 -18.81 -15.32 -11.00
CA GLY A 117 -17.46 -15.58 -11.51
C GLY A 117 -17.01 -14.55 -12.56
N LYS A 118 -17.64 -13.37 -12.58
CA LYS A 118 -17.34 -12.31 -13.57
C LYS A 118 -16.28 -11.37 -13.02
N THR A 119 -15.34 -11.00 -13.88
CA THR A 119 -14.28 -10.04 -13.57
C THR A 119 -14.35 -8.84 -14.50
N TRP A 120 -14.13 -7.64 -13.96
CA TRP A 120 -13.95 -6.42 -14.76
C TRP A 120 -12.93 -5.49 -14.12
N GLU A 121 -12.28 -4.67 -14.96
CA GLU A 121 -11.33 -3.67 -14.51
C GLU A 121 -12.07 -2.48 -13.91
N ILE A 122 -11.66 -2.05 -12.73
CA ILE A 122 -12.24 -0.91 -12.01
C ILE A 122 -11.26 0.26 -11.88
N PHE A 123 -9.97 0.02 -12.10
CA PHE A 123 -8.94 1.05 -12.14
C PHE A 123 -7.73 0.57 -12.93
N TYR A 124 -7.12 1.50 -13.67
CA TYR A 124 -5.91 1.25 -14.44
C TYR A 124 -4.92 2.40 -14.26
N SER A 125 -3.64 2.06 -14.14
CA SER A 125 -2.55 3.02 -14.14
C SER A 125 -1.35 2.52 -14.94
N ASN A 126 -0.74 3.43 -15.70
CA ASN A 126 0.53 3.21 -16.39
C ASN A 126 1.73 3.79 -15.62
N HIS A 127 1.54 4.21 -14.37
CA HIS A 127 2.60 4.71 -13.48
C HIS A 127 2.39 4.23 -12.04
N PRO A 128 2.28 2.91 -11.80
CA PRO A 128 1.75 2.38 -10.54
C PRO A 128 2.58 2.70 -9.32
N SER A 129 3.91 2.78 -9.46
CA SER A 129 4.81 3.16 -8.35
C SER A 129 4.58 4.59 -7.86
N TRP A 130 4.02 5.47 -8.70
CA TRP A 130 3.60 6.80 -8.30
C TRP A 130 2.12 6.82 -7.88
N ASP A 131 1.32 5.97 -8.50
CA ASP A 131 -0.13 6.08 -8.44
C ASP A 131 -0.75 5.33 -7.25
N VAL A 132 -0.35 4.09 -6.97
CA VAL A 132 -0.90 3.27 -5.88
C VAL A 132 0.23 2.91 -4.92
N THR A 133 0.17 3.42 -3.70
CA THR A 133 1.27 3.37 -2.72
C THR A 133 0.93 2.60 -1.45
N SER A 134 -0.22 1.94 -1.42
CA SER A 134 -0.66 1.08 -0.31
C SER A 134 -1.40 -0.13 -0.85
N ASP A 135 -1.69 -1.06 0.07
CA ASP A 135 -2.66 -2.11 -0.13
C ASP A 135 -4.06 -1.51 -0.38
N LEU A 136 -4.93 -2.34 -0.97
CA LEU A 136 -6.32 -2.06 -1.26
C LEU A 136 -7.18 -2.45 -0.07
N HIS A 137 -7.98 -1.51 0.43
CA HIS A 137 -8.87 -1.77 1.55
C HIS A 137 -10.32 -1.53 1.15
N TRP A 138 -11.20 -2.46 1.51
CA TRP A 138 -12.65 -2.25 1.41
C TRP A 138 -13.12 -1.25 2.46
N LEU A 139 -14.00 -0.33 2.05
CA LEU A 139 -14.72 0.58 2.93
C LEU A 139 -16.22 0.43 2.65
N GLY A 140 -16.80 -0.62 3.23
CA GLY A 140 -18.10 -1.14 2.83
C GLY A 140 -18.01 -2.08 1.62
N ASP A 141 -19.16 -2.57 1.15
CA ASP A 141 -19.23 -3.43 -0.05
C ASP A 141 -19.20 -2.65 -1.36
N ASN A 142 -19.31 -1.32 -1.30
CA ASN A 142 -19.46 -0.47 -2.49
C ASN A 142 -18.22 0.38 -2.79
N ASN A 143 -17.23 0.42 -1.89
CA ASN A 143 -16.08 1.30 -2.06
C ASN A 143 -14.79 0.60 -1.66
N ILE A 144 -13.73 0.99 -2.34
CA ILE A 144 -12.36 0.66 -1.94
C ILE A 144 -11.57 1.95 -1.73
N ILE A 145 -10.54 1.86 -0.89
CA ILE A 145 -9.60 2.93 -0.65
C ILE A 145 -8.17 2.45 -0.85
N PHE A 146 -7.31 3.38 -1.27
CA PHE A 146 -5.87 3.19 -1.37
C PHE A 146 -5.16 4.55 -1.38
N LEU A 147 -3.89 4.54 -0.96
CA LEU A 147 -3.03 5.72 -0.95
C LEU A 147 -2.38 5.95 -2.31
N ARG A 148 -2.14 7.22 -2.61
CA ARG A 148 -1.49 7.70 -3.83
C ARG A 148 -0.43 8.75 -3.49
N HIS A 149 0.61 8.90 -4.30
CA HIS A 149 1.50 10.04 -4.14
C HIS A 149 0.80 11.35 -4.54
N CYS A 150 1.00 12.40 -3.74
CA CYS A 150 0.64 13.77 -4.15
C CYS A 150 1.78 14.79 -3.99
N GLY A 151 2.96 14.39 -3.50
CA GLY A 151 4.14 15.25 -3.35
C GLY A 151 4.98 14.90 -2.11
N THR A 152 5.97 15.74 -1.79
CA THR A 152 6.96 15.51 -0.72
C THR A 152 6.40 15.60 0.70
N SER A 153 5.23 16.22 0.88
CA SER A 153 4.61 16.43 2.20
C SER A 153 3.10 16.20 2.17
N CYS A 154 2.65 15.34 1.28
CA CYS A 154 1.26 14.92 1.27
C CYS A 154 1.09 13.49 0.73
N GLN A 155 -0.03 12.86 1.10
CA GLN A 155 -0.55 11.64 0.49
C GLN A 155 -1.97 11.89 -0.01
N GLY A 156 -2.28 11.36 -1.20
CA GLY A 156 -3.65 11.24 -1.66
C GLY A 156 -4.28 10.01 -1.02
N LEU A 157 -5.53 10.12 -0.58
CA LEU A 157 -6.33 8.97 -0.15
C LEU A 157 -7.54 8.85 -1.07
N THR A 158 -7.55 7.80 -1.88
CA THR A 158 -8.60 7.60 -2.89
C THR A 158 -9.77 6.86 -2.32
N LEU A 159 -10.97 7.25 -2.74
CA LEU A 159 -12.19 6.47 -2.64
C LEU A 159 -12.64 6.16 -4.06
N LEU A 160 -12.69 4.88 -4.40
CA LEU A 160 -13.19 4.38 -5.68
C LEU A 160 -14.52 3.66 -5.42
N SER A 161 -15.57 4.11 -6.09
CA SER A 161 -16.92 3.50 -6.03
C SER A 161 -17.02 2.34 -7.02
N MET A 162 -17.48 1.18 -6.55
CA MET A 162 -17.71 -0.01 -7.38
C MET A 162 -18.99 0.09 -8.21
N ARG A 163 -19.88 1.03 -7.86
CA ARG A 163 -21.20 1.15 -8.50
C ARG A 163 -21.13 1.84 -9.87
N ASP A 164 -20.33 2.89 -9.95
CA ASP A 164 -20.25 3.80 -11.10
C ASP A 164 -18.80 4.04 -11.56
N GLY A 165 -17.81 3.53 -10.82
CA GLY A 165 -16.39 3.75 -11.12
C GLY A 165 -15.92 5.16 -10.77
N GLU A 166 -16.70 5.95 -10.03
CA GLU A 166 -16.29 7.30 -9.64
C GLU A 166 -15.11 7.25 -8.67
N ILE A 167 -14.14 8.14 -8.92
CA ILE A 167 -12.92 8.30 -8.12
C ILE A 167 -12.97 9.68 -7.46
N VAL A 168 -12.95 9.69 -6.13
CA VAL A 168 -12.83 10.91 -5.33
C VAL A 168 -11.55 10.83 -4.51
N ASN A 169 -10.78 11.92 -4.48
CA ASN A 169 -9.51 11.97 -3.76
C ASN A 169 -9.63 12.89 -2.56
N ALA A 170 -9.22 12.38 -1.40
CA ALA A 170 -8.94 13.16 -0.20
C ALA A 170 -7.44 13.46 -0.13
N THR A 171 -7.04 14.39 0.75
CA THR A 171 -5.64 14.79 0.91
C THR A 171 -5.23 14.76 2.37
N LEU A 172 -4.13 14.07 2.64
CA LEU A 172 -3.38 14.10 3.89
C LEU A 172 -2.17 14.99 3.69
N SER A 173 -2.09 16.12 4.39
CA SER A 173 -0.96 17.05 4.33
C SER A 173 -0.20 17.06 5.65
N TYR A 174 1.11 16.85 5.62
CA TYR A 174 1.94 16.74 6.82
C TYR A 174 2.59 18.09 7.13
N MET A 175 2.24 18.66 8.27
CA MET A 175 2.65 19.99 8.67
C MET A 175 3.66 19.90 9.81
N SER A 176 4.84 20.46 9.59
CA SER A 176 5.89 20.58 10.59
C SER A 176 6.45 21.99 10.53
N PHE A 177 6.27 22.75 11.61
CA PHE A 177 6.73 24.13 11.72
C PHE A 177 7.48 24.30 13.04
N SER A 178 8.44 25.23 13.10
CA SER A 178 9.27 25.38 14.30
C SER A 178 8.53 25.95 15.52
N ASP A 179 7.33 26.50 15.33
CA ASP A 179 6.53 27.21 16.33
C ASP A 179 5.25 26.47 16.75
N GLN A 180 4.96 25.29 16.18
CA GLN A 180 3.80 24.47 16.54
C GLN A 180 4.10 22.97 16.42
N PRO A 181 3.44 22.12 17.24
CA PRO A 181 3.59 20.68 17.11
C PRO A 181 3.22 20.18 15.71
N ALA A 182 3.90 19.13 15.25
CA ALA A 182 3.53 18.44 14.03
C ALA A 182 2.07 17.97 14.03
N TYR A 183 1.44 18.06 12.86
CA TYR A 183 0.08 17.58 12.66
C TYR A 183 -0.15 17.15 11.20
N THR A 184 -1.13 16.27 11.01
CA THR A 184 -1.71 15.98 9.69
C THR A 184 -2.99 16.79 9.50
N HIS A 185 -3.05 17.57 8.42
CA HIS A 185 -4.29 18.14 7.92
C HIS A 185 -4.92 17.17 6.93
N PHE A 186 -6.15 16.73 7.21
CA PHE A 186 -6.90 15.80 6.40
C PHE A 186 -8.13 16.50 5.83
N LYS A 187 -8.15 16.72 4.52
CA LYS A 187 -9.34 17.14 3.78
C LYS A 187 -9.98 15.90 3.18
N ASP A 188 -11.14 15.50 3.69
CA ASP A 188 -11.81 14.27 3.28
C ASP A 188 -12.53 14.40 1.92
N TRP A 189 -13.09 13.28 1.45
CA TRP A 189 -13.79 13.17 0.17
C TRP A 189 -15.03 14.06 0.07
N PHE A 190 -15.59 14.45 1.22
CA PHE A 190 -16.80 15.26 1.33
C PHE A 190 -16.49 16.74 1.57
N GLY A 191 -15.20 17.11 1.50
CA GLY A 191 -14.72 18.48 1.63
C GLY A 191 -14.58 18.98 3.06
N LYS A 192 -14.76 18.11 4.07
CA LYS A 192 -14.56 18.48 5.48
C LYS A 192 -13.08 18.36 5.84
N GLU A 193 -12.64 19.30 6.66
CA GLU A 193 -11.24 19.39 7.09
C GLU A 193 -11.08 18.97 8.53
N HIS A 194 -10.02 18.20 8.79
CA HIS A 194 -9.69 17.65 10.10
C HIS A 194 -8.22 17.93 10.41
N LYS A 195 -7.96 18.50 11.59
CA LYS A 195 -6.59 18.66 12.11
C LYS A 195 -6.32 17.53 13.11
N MET A 196 -5.41 16.63 12.76
CA MET A 196 -5.01 15.49 13.58
C MET A 196 -3.62 15.72 14.13
N GLU A 197 -3.47 15.70 15.46
CA GLU A 197 -2.15 15.77 16.10
C GLU A 197 -1.26 14.62 15.62
N ASN A 198 0.03 14.90 15.42
CA ASN A 198 1.03 13.97 14.88
C ASN A 198 0.83 13.61 13.40
N PHE A 199 1.65 12.71 12.86
CA PHE A 199 1.60 12.29 11.46
C PHE A 199 0.84 10.99 11.29
N VAL A 200 0.07 10.85 10.21
CA VAL A 200 -0.45 9.55 9.77
C VAL A 200 0.72 8.67 9.32
N ASP A 201 0.79 7.46 9.87
CA ASP A 201 1.74 6.43 9.48
C ASP A 201 1.12 5.47 8.46
N THR A 202 0.00 4.85 8.83
CA THR A 202 -0.73 3.88 8.00
C THR A 202 -2.22 4.18 8.04
N VAL A 203 -2.91 3.87 6.95
CA VAL A 203 -4.37 3.94 6.83
C VAL A 203 -4.89 2.52 6.62
N ARG A 204 -5.88 2.12 7.42
CA ARG A 204 -6.55 0.82 7.28
C ARG A 204 -8.05 0.95 7.52
N THR A 205 -8.80 -0.08 7.20
CA THR A 205 -10.24 -0.13 7.47
C THR A 205 -10.58 -1.16 8.54
N GLU A 206 -11.66 -0.91 9.28
CA GLU A 206 -12.21 -1.83 10.28
C GLU A 206 -13.73 -1.92 10.12
N ILE A 207 -14.29 -3.07 10.49
CA ILE A 207 -15.72 -3.32 10.53
C ILE A 207 -16.09 -3.68 11.96
N ILE A 208 -16.88 -2.84 12.63
CA ILE A 208 -17.31 -3.05 14.00
C ILE A 208 -18.82 -2.83 14.07
N ASP A 209 -19.58 -3.80 14.57
CA ASP A 209 -21.03 -3.74 14.67
C ASP A 209 -21.73 -3.30 13.36
N ASN A 210 -21.26 -3.86 12.23
CA ASN A 210 -21.75 -3.56 10.89
C ASN A 210 -21.58 -2.07 10.46
N LYS A 211 -20.63 -1.38 11.08
CA LYS A 211 -20.19 -0.04 10.69
C LYS A 211 -18.78 -0.09 10.13
N PHE A 212 -18.55 0.73 9.11
CA PHE A 212 -17.28 0.81 8.41
C PHE A 212 -16.47 1.98 8.94
N TYR A 213 -15.24 1.70 9.33
CA TYR A 213 -14.35 2.66 9.93
C TYR A 213 -13.07 2.82 9.11
N LEU A 214 -12.66 4.07 8.97
CA LEU A 214 -11.35 4.45 8.48
C LEU A 214 -10.46 4.75 9.69
N ILE A 215 -9.39 3.98 9.83
CA ILE A 215 -8.44 4.09 10.93
C ILE A 215 -7.14 4.68 10.41
N PHE A 216 -6.74 5.78 11.03
CA PHE A 216 -5.43 6.39 10.84
C PHE A 216 -4.56 6.04 12.03
N GLU A 217 -3.52 5.25 11.82
CA GLU A 217 -2.50 5.01 12.82
C GLU A 217 -1.53 6.20 12.83
N MET A 218 -1.29 6.76 14.01
CA MET A 218 -0.56 8.01 14.16
C MET A 218 0.85 7.76 14.70
N LYS A 219 1.85 8.48 14.20
CA LYS A 219 3.21 8.51 14.73
C LYS A 219 3.68 9.92 15.05
N ASN A 220 4.42 10.07 16.14
CA ASN A 220 5.03 11.34 16.52
C ASN A 220 6.21 11.73 15.59
N GLU A 221 6.83 12.87 15.84
CA GLU A 221 7.95 13.40 15.03
C GLU A 221 9.20 12.51 15.05
N VAL A 222 9.39 11.68 16.08
CA VAL A 222 10.51 10.73 16.18
C VAL A 222 10.17 9.35 15.59
N GLY A 223 8.95 9.19 15.06
CA GLY A 223 8.50 7.96 14.40
C GLY A 223 7.91 6.91 15.33
N GLU A 224 7.63 7.24 16.59
CA GLU A 224 6.98 6.32 17.53
C GLU A 224 5.46 6.40 17.41
N ALA A 225 4.79 5.25 17.58
CA ALA A 225 3.33 5.18 17.62
C ALA A 225 2.76 6.09 18.70
N SER A 226 1.73 6.87 18.33
CA SER A 226 1.14 7.93 19.16
C SER A 226 -0.38 7.80 19.32
N GLY A 227 -0.95 6.68 18.90
CA GLY A 227 -2.37 6.37 18.97
C GLY A 227 -3.02 6.26 17.60
N GLN A 228 -4.34 6.42 17.54
CA GLN A 228 -5.12 6.31 16.32
C GLN A 228 -6.21 7.38 16.24
N LYS A 229 -6.62 7.73 15.02
CA LYS A 229 -7.85 8.48 14.75
C LYS A 229 -8.81 7.59 13.98
N LYS A 230 -10.05 7.54 14.44
CA LYS A 230 -11.08 6.64 13.91
C LYS A 230 -12.23 7.45 13.33
N PHE A 231 -12.56 7.19 12.08
CA PHE A 231 -13.64 7.88 11.39
C PHE A 231 -14.71 6.88 10.95
N LEU A 232 -15.95 7.13 11.34
CA LEU A 232 -17.11 6.40 10.84
C LEU A 232 -17.44 6.86 9.42
N PHE A 233 -17.46 5.92 8.49
CA PHE A 233 -17.89 6.14 7.12
C PHE A 233 -19.37 5.77 6.96
N ALA A 234 -20.15 6.72 6.44
CA ALA A 234 -21.59 6.57 6.24
C ALA A 234 -22.00 6.78 4.77
N GLU A 235 -21.13 6.38 3.82
CA GLU A 235 -21.27 6.55 2.36
C GLU A 235 -21.24 8.01 1.86
N ASP A 236 -21.97 8.92 2.52
CA ASP A 236 -22.09 10.34 2.17
C ASP A 236 -21.31 11.27 3.10
N SER A 237 -20.70 10.71 4.15
CA SER A 237 -20.04 11.48 5.19
C SER A 237 -18.98 10.68 5.93
N LEU A 238 -18.05 11.43 6.53
CA LEU A 238 -16.97 10.90 7.35
C LEU A 238 -16.94 11.63 8.70
N ASN A 239 -17.17 10.88 9.78
CA ASN A 239 -17.37 11.42 11.12
C ASN A 239 -16.29 10.92 12.07
N LEU A 240 -15.49 11.83 12.62
CA LEU A 240 -14.50 11.50 13.64
C LEU A 240 -15.21 10.98 14.90
N GLU A 241 -14.88 9.76 15.32
CA GLU A 241 -15.25 9.23 16.63
C GLU A 241 -14.18 9.60 17.66
N LEU A 242 -14.65 9.97 18.85
CA LEU A 242 -13.81 10.39 19.98
C LEU A 242 -13.39 9.20 20.85
#